data_AF-A0A2I0XG54-F1
#
_entry.id   AF-A0A2I0XG54-F1
#
_cell.length_a   1.000
_cell.length_b   1.000
_cell.length_c   1.000
_cell.angle_alpha   90.00
_cell.angle_beta   90.00
_cell.angle_gamma   90.00
#
_symmetry.space_group_name_H-M   'P 1'
#
loop_
_entity.id
_entity.type
_entity.pdbx_description
1 polymer ?
#
loop_
_entity_poly.entity_id
_entity_poly.type
_entity_poly.pdbx_seq_one_letter_code
_entity_poly.pdbx_strand_id
1 'polypeptide(L)'
;MALGLSFPSSHRLHLSPYYPSISSSNRKVFSLPSLISSFNGIRIQCCPAKALGPPSLRRIGERILVRAAKRGEELKELRGRTTEELNEEVIDLKGELFMLRLQRSARNEFKSSDFRLMRKRVARMLTIKREREIEQGINKRLSRKLDKKWKRSIVVRPSPSLKKKQEEDQKATETKKSA
;
A
#
# COMPACT_ATOMS: atom_id res chain seq x y z
N MET A 1 -57.74 -37.48 -38.25
CA MET A 1 -58.19 -36.30 -39.02
C MET A 1 -57.36 -35.12 -38.49
N ALA A 2 -56.26 -34.65 -39.11
CA ALA A 2 -56.10 -34.00 -40.43
C ALA A 2 -57.03 -32.75 -40.50
N LEU A 3 -56.64 -31.49 -40.75
CA LEU A 3 -55.46 -30.78 -41.31
C LEU A 3 -55.52 -29.28 -40.92
N GLY A 4 -54.43 -28.52 -41.15
CA GLY A 4 -54.47 -27.09 -41.53
C GLY A 4 -53.88 -26.12 -40.49
N LEU A 5 -52.58 -25.79 -40.50
CA LEU A 5 -51.90 -24.76 -41.32
C LEU A 5 -52.44 -23.32 -41.17
N SER A 6 -51.67 -22.44 -40.51
CA SER A 6 -51.27 -21.14 -41.07
C SER A 6 -50.27 -20.42 -40.16
N PHE A 7 -49.13 -20.06 -40.75
CA PHE A 7 -48.10 -19.17 -40.21
C PHE A 7 -48.52 -17.70 -40.38
N PRO A 8 -47.96 -16.79 -39.56
CA PRO A 8 -47.38 -15.57 -40.11
C PRO A 8 -45.92 -15.41 -39.62
N SER A 9 -44.95 -15.37 -40.53
CA SER A 9 -44.45 -14.17 -41.22
C SER A 9 -43.52 -13.33 -40.33
N SER A 10 -42.23 -13.38 -40.71
CA SER A 10 -41.22 -12.30 -40.74
C SER A 10 -41.19 -11.34 -39.54
N HIS A 11 -40.08 -11.17 -38.82
CA HIS A 11 -38.92 -10.44 -39.33
C HIS A 11 -37.62 -10.82 -38.60
N ARG A 12 -36.61 -11.13 -39.42
CA ARG A 12 -35.21 -11.30 -39.06
C ARG A 12 -34.57 -9.91 -38.95
N LEU A 13 -34.32 -9.43 -37.74
CA LEU A 13 -33.43 -8.29 -37.53
C LEU A 13 -32.09 -8.79 -37.00
N HIS A 14 -31.13 -8.82 -37.93
CA HIS A 14 -29.72 -8.98 -37.67
C HIS A 14 -29.16 -7.58 -37.41
N LEU A 15 -28.63 -7.27 -36.22
CA LEU A 15 -27.73 -6.14 -36.00
C LEU A 15 -26.96 -6.28 -34.69
N SER A 16 -25.73 -6.77 -34.85
CA SER A 16 -24.45 -6.43 -34.21
C SER A 16 -24.39 -6.00 -32.72
N PRO A 17 -23.49 -6.61 -31.92
CA PRO A 17 -23.13 -6.11 -30.59
C PRO A 17 -22.31 -4.83 -30.71
N TYR A 18 -22.85 -3.71 -30.21
CA TYR A 18 -22.09 -2.47 -30.05
C TYR A 18 -21.05 -2.66 -28.94
N TYR A 19 -19.79 -2.83 -29.32
CA TYR A 19 -18.60 -2.62 -28.48
C TYR A 19 -18.42 -1.11 -28.25
N PRO A 20 -18.33 -0.60 -27.00
CA PRO A 20 -17.73 0.70 -26.76
C PRO A 20 -16.22 0.52 -26.67
N SER A 21 -15.54 0.91 -27.74
CA SER A 21 -14.10 1.13 -27.79
C SER A 21 -13.69 2.32 -26.91
N ILE A 22 -12.58 2.13 -26.21
CA ILE A 22 -11.85 3.12 -25.43
C ILE A 22 -11.25 4.16 -26.39
N SER A 23 -11.41 5.47 -26.13
CA SER A 23 -10.33 6.46 -26.29
C SER A 23 -10.76 7.91 -26.00
N SER A 24 -9.85 8.64 -25.35
CA SER A 24 -9.60 10.08 -25.43
C SER A 24 -10.47 11.05 -24.60
N SER A 25 -9.85 11.47 -23.49
CA SER A 25 -9.71 12.87 -23.08
C SER A 25 -10.95 13.77 -23.20
N ASN A 26 -11.72 13.82 -22.13
CA ASN A 26 -12.39 15.05 -21.72
C ASN A 26 -12.25 15.18 -20.20
N ARG A 27 -11.29 16.00 -19.75
CA ARG A 27 -11.32 16.51 -18.37
C ARG A 27 -12.56 17.40 -18.30
N LYS A 28 -13.69 16.82 -17.89
CA LYS A 28 -14.82 17.62 -17.40
C LYS A 28 -14.33 18.30 -16.14
N VAL A 29 -13.97 19.56 -16.28
CA VAL A 29 -13.77 20.48 -15.18
C VAL A 29 -15.13 20.55 -14.49
N PHE A 30 -15.24 19.94 -13.32
CA PHE A 30 -16.41 20.13 -12.47
C PHE A 30 -16.41 21.60 -12.03
N SER A 31 -17.18 22.45 -12.73
CA SER A 31 -17.50 23.77 -12.23
C SER A 31 -18.43 23.59 -11.04
N LEU A 32 -17.89 23.73 -9.83
CA LEU A 32 -18.72 23.87 -8.64
C LEU A 32 -19.57 25.15 -8.81
N PRO A 33 -20.88 25.10 -8.56
CA PRO A 33 -21.69 26.31 -8.55
C PRO A 33 -21.15 27.25 -7.47
N SER A 34 -20.92 28.50 -7.86
CA SER A 34 -20.49 29.58 -6.98
C SER A 34 -21.49 29.70 -5.82
N LEU A 35 -21.08 29.27 -4.63
CA LEU A 35 -21.74 29.65 -3.40
C LEU A 35 -21.59 31.16 -3.27
N ILE A 36 -22.67 31.87 -3.56
CA ILE A 36 -22.83 33.29 -3.25
C ILE A 36 -22.81 33.37 -1.72
N SER A 37 -21.63 33.69 -1.16
CA SER A 37 -21.50 34.15 0.21
C SER A 37 -21.21 35.65 0.19
N SER A 38 -22.05 36.42 0.87
CA SER A 38 -21.95 37.87 1.01
C SER A 38 -20.99 38.29 2.13
N PHE A 39 -20.01 37.45 2.45
CA PHE A 39 -19.03 37.76 3.49
C PHE A 39 -17.93 38.66 2.92
N ASN A 40 -18.08 39.98 3.10
CA ASN A 40 -17.03 40.97 2.86
C ASN A 40 -15.95 40.91 3.96
N GLY A 41 -15.39 39.72 4.19
CA GLY A 41 -14.26 39.50 5.08
C GLY A 41 -12.97 40.00 4.46
N ILE A 42 -12.10 40.58 5.28
CA ILE A 42 -10.79 41.15 4.95
C ILE A 42 -10.08 40.27 3.91
N ARG A 43 -9.96 40.78 2.69
CA ARG A 43 -9.22 40.17 1.60
C ARG A 43 -7.75 40.28 1.96
N ILE A 44 -7.20 39.27 2.66
CA ILE A 44 -5.75 39.13 2.79
C ILE A 44 -5.24 39.05 1.36
N GLN A 45 -4.62 40.13 0.90
CA GLN A 45 -3.93 40.14 -0.37
C GLN A 45 -2.93 38.99 -0.30
N CYS A 46 -3.20 37.92 -1.04
CA CYS A 46 -2.19 36.94 -1.35
C CYS A 46 -1.10 37.73 -2.07
N CYS A 47 -0.04 38.07 -1.34
CA CYS A 47 1.20 38.53 -1.93
C CYS A 47 1.48 37.60 -3.12
N PRO A 48 1.81 38.12 -4.32
CA PRO A 48 2.23 37.26 -5.41
C PRO A 48 3.35 36.40 -4.84
N ALA A 49 3.13 35.08 -4.84
CA ALA A 49 4.15 34.14 -4.39
C ALA A 49 5.43 34.54 -5.12
N LYS A 50 6.44 35.01 -4.38
CA LYS A 50 7.79 35.17 -4.92
C LYS A 50 8.06 33.84 -5.60
N ALA A 51 8.12 33.85 -6.92
CA ALA A 51 8.27 32.64 -7.71
C ALA A 51 9.58 32.00 -7.26
N LEU A 52 9.50 31.04 -6.35
CA LEU A 52 10.60 30.13 -6.09
C LEU A 52 10.82 29.46 -7.44
N GLY A 53 11.92 29.82 -8.10
CA GLY A 53 12.25 29.34 -9.44
C GLY A 53 12.12 27.82 -9.52
N PRO A 54 11.90 27.26 -10.72
CA PRO A 54 11.62 25.85 -10.88
C PRO A 54 12.73 25.04 -10.19
N PRO A 55 12.38 24.09 -9.31
CA PRO A 55 13.39 23.26 -8.65
C PRO A 55 14.23 22.60 -9.74
N SER A 56 15.56 22.71 -9.64
CA SER A 56 16.49 22.11 -10.60
C SER A 56 16.09 20.65 -10.88
N LEU A 57 15.69 20.39 -12.14
CA LEU A 57 15.27 19.07 -12.62
C LEU A 57 16.35 18.00 -12.34
N ARG A 58 17.63 18.40 -12.35
CA ARG A 58 18.77 17.52 -12.04
C ARG A 58 18.67 16.93 -10.63
N ARG A 59 18.40 17.77 -9.61
CA ARG A 59 18.25 17.32 -8.21
C ARG A 59 17.00 16.46 -7.96
N ILE A 60 15.96 16.56 -8.79
CA ILE A 60 14.77 15.72 -8.68
C ILE A 60 15.05 14.34 -9.29
N GLY A 61 15.66 14.29 -10.47
CA GLY A 61 16.02 13.05 -11.17
C GLY A 61 16.97 12.18 -10.36
N GLU A 62 18.04 12.75 -9.81
CA GLU A 62 19.02 12.02 -8.99
C GLU A 62 18.38 11.37 -7.76
N ARG A 63 17.51 12.10 -7.05
CA ARG A 63 16.80 11.56 -5.87
C ARG A 63 15.85 10.41 -6.23
N ILE A 64 15.23 10.45 -7.41
CA ILE A 64 14.36 9.35 -7.88
C ILE A 64 15.21 8.12 -8.21
N LEU A 65 16.33 8.29 -8.89
CA LEU A 65 17.26 7.21 -9.24
C LEU A 65 17.83 6.52 -7.98
N VAL A 66 18.32 7.30 -7.00
CA VAL A 66 18.82 6.75 -5.73
C VAL A 66 17.73 5.96 -4.98
N ARG A 67 16.49 6.48 -4.96
CA ARG A 67 15.36 5.74 -4.36
C ARG A 67 14.94 4.53 -5.19
N ALA A 68 15.21 4.50 -6.49
CA ALA A 68 14.96 3.33 -7.32
C ALA A 68 16.01 2.24 -7.07
N ALA A 69 17.29 2.60 -6.98
CA ALA A 69 18.39 1.69 -6.67
C ALA A 69 18.18 0.98 -5.32
N LYS A 70 17.94 1.74 -4.25
CA LYS A 70 17.63 1.17 -2.91
C LYS A 70 16.41 0.24 -2.92
N ARG A 71 15.38 0.58 -3.71
CA ARG A 71 14.21 -0.30 -3.86
C ARG A 71 14.55 -1.61 -4.58
N GLY A 72 15.43 -1.55 -5.58
CA GLY A 72 15.89 -2.71 -6.32
C GLY A 72 16.72 -3.66 -5.45
N GLU A 73 17.62 -3.13 -4.63
CA GLU A 73 18.41 -3.89 -3.65
C GLU A 73 17.49 -4.59 -2.62
N GLU A 74 16.57 -3.85 -2.01
CA GLU A 74 15.57 -4.42 -1.09
C GLU A 74 14.77 -5.55 -1.74
N LEU A 75 14.39 -5.44 -3.02
CA LEU A 75 13.65 -6.49 -3.72
C LEU A 75 14.51 -7.73 -3.98
N LYS A 76 15.80 -7.58 -4.28
CA LYS A 76 16.73 -8.71 -4.45
C LYS A 76 16.91 -9.45 -3.13
N GLU A 77 17.11 -8.74 -2.03
CA GLU A 77 17.21 -9.33 -0.69
C GLU A 77 15.96 -10.14 -0.33
N LEU A 78 14.77 -9.56 -0.55
CA LEU A 78 13.51 -10.22 -0.21
C LEU A 78 13.26 -11.47 -1.07
N ARG A 79 13.73 -11.50 -2.32
CA ARG A 79 13.65 -12.69 -3.18
C ARG A 79 14.57 -13.81 -2.72
N GLY A 80 15.70 -13.48 -2.08
CA GLY A 80 16.64 -14.45 -1.51
C GLY A 80 16.15 -15.13 -0.22
N ARG A 81 15.21 -14.52 0.51
CA ARG A 81 14.67 -15.07 1.77
C ARG A 81 13.68 -16.21 1.56
N THR A 82 13.62 -17.13 2.52
CA THR A 82 12.64 -18.23 2.49
C THR A 82 11.22 -17.73 2.82
N THR A 83 10.18 -18.51 2.49
CA THR A 83 8.79 -18.10 2.75
C THR A 83 8.44 -18.01 4.23
N GLU A 84 9.15 -18.76 5.08
CA GLU A 84 8.96 -18.79 6.52
C GLU A 84 9.55 -17.53 7.16
N GLU A 85 10.80 -17.21 6.83
CA GLU A 85 11.46 -15.95 7.21
C GLU A 85 10.63 -14.73 6.79
N LEU A 86 10.07 -14.73 5.58
CA LEU A 86 9.19 -13.64 5.12
C LEU A 86 7.95 -13.49 6.00
N ASN A 87 7.37 -14.58 6.51
CA ASN A 87 6.20 -14.52 7.38
C ASN A 87 6.56 -13.98 8.76
N GLU A 88 7.69 -14.41 9.32
CA GLU A 88 8.20 -13.93 10.61
C GLU A 88 8.51 -12.44 10.55
N GLU A 89 9.23 -11.99 9.52
CA GLU A 89 9.55 -10.59 9.34
C GLU A 89 8.31 -9.71 9.12
N VAL A 90 7.28 -10.23 8.44
CA VAL A 90 5.98 -9.55 8.35
C VAL A 90 5.35 -9.33 9.72
N ILE A 91 5.47 -10.29 10.64
CA ILE A 91 4.94 -10.18 12.01
C ILE A 91 5.77 -9.15 12.80
N ASP A 92 7.10 -9.23 12.71
CA ASP A 92 8.01 -8.33 13.41
C ASP A 92 7.82 -6.87 12.99
N LEU A 93 7.80 -6.60 11.67
CA LEU A 93 7.56 -5.24 11.17
C LEU A 93 6.19 -4.69 11.56
N LYS A 94 5.17 -5.55 11.69
CA LYS A 94 3.86 -5.11 12.19
C LYS A 94 3.91 -4.77 13.69
N GLY A 95 4.68 -5.54 14.47
CA GLY A 95 4.94 -5.25 15.88
C GLY A 95 5.67 -3.93 16.06
N GLU A 96 6.73 -3.69 15.30
CA GLU A 96 7.44 -2.41 15.31
C GLU A 96 6.51 -1.25 14.89
N LEU A 97 5.63 -1.47 13.92
CA LEU A 97 4.71 -0.44 13.46
C LEU A 97 3.70 -0.07 14.54
N PHE A 98 3.31 -1.04 15.37
CA PHE A 98 2.49 -0.79 16.56
C PHE A 98 3.25 0.05 17.58
N MET A 99 4.52 -0.25 17.84
CA MET A 99 5.36 0.57 18.73
C MET A 99 5.53 2.00 18.25
N LEU A 100 5.73 2.22 16.94
CA LEU A 100 5.76 3.58 16.38
C LEU A 100 4.44 4.32 16.57
N ARG A 101 3.28 3.62 16.52
CA ARG A 101 1.98 4.25 16.81
C ARG A 101 1.89 4.69 18.27
N LEU A 102 2.35 3.84 19.20
CA LEU A 102 2.38 4.17 20.63
C LEU A 102 3.32 5.35 20.92
N GLN A 103 4.51 5.34 20.32
CA GLN A 103 5.48 6.44 20.43
C GLN A 103 4.89 7.76 19.91
N ARG A 104 4.18 7.70 18.77
CA ARG A 104 3.47 8.86 18.22
C ARG A 104 2.36 9.37 19.12
N SER A 105 1.57 8.49 19.74
CA SER A 105 0.53 8.91 20.70
C SER A 105 1.13 9.49 21.98
N ALA A 106 2.26 8.96 22.45
CA ALA A 106 3.00 9.48 23.60
C ALA A 106 3.67 10.84 23.34
N ARG A 107 3.60 11.36 22.10
CA ARG A 107 4.28 12.59 21.65
C ARG A 107 5.79 12.56 21.80
N ASN A 108 6.38 11.35 21.81
CA ASN A 108 7.83 11.17 21.75
C ASN A 108 8.35 11.55 20.36
N GLU A 109 9.65 11.83 20.25
CA GLU A 109 10.29 12.09 18.97
C GLU A 109 10.37 10.81 18.13
N PHE A 110 9.84 10.81 16.91
CA PHE A 110 9.92 9.69 15.97
C PHE A 110 10.09 10.19 14.52
N LYS A 111 10.61 9.32 13.65
CA LYS A 111 10.74 9.63 12.22
C LYS A 111 9.45 9.27 11.48
N SER A 112 8.79 10.25 10.89
CA SER A 112 7.53 10.05 10.16
C SER A 112 7.69 9.23 8.87
N SER A 113 8.90 9.21 8.30
CA SER A 113 9.26 8.37 7.15
C SER A 113 9.08 6.88 7.42
N ASP A 114 9.28 6.45 8.65
CA ASP A 114 9.41 5.04 9.01
C ASP A 114 8.06 4.33 8.88
N PHE A 115 6.97 5.01 9.23
CA PHE A 115 5.60 4.56 8.95
C PHE A 115 5.37 4.22 7.47
N ARG A 116 5.98 4.98 6.56
CA ARG A 116 5.83 4.76 5.11
C ARG A 116 6.76 3.65 4.65
N LEU A 117 8.00 3.61 5.14
CA LEU A 117 8.98 2.60 4.78
C LEU A 117 8.53 1.21 5.23
N MET A 118 8.14 1.04 6.49
CA MET A 118 7.71 -0.25 7.04
C MET A 118 6.44 -0.78 6.37
N ARG A 119 5.42 0.07 6.14
CA ARG A 119 4.21 -0.35 5.38
C ARG A 119 4.56 -0.82 3.97
N LYS A 120 5.47 -0.11 3.29
CA LYS A 120 5.91 -0.50 1.96
C LYS A 120 6.72 -1.79 1.97
N ARG A 121 7.56 -2.03 2.98
CA ARG A 121 8.32 -3.27 3.14
C ARG A 121 7.39 -4.46 3.35
N VAL A 122 6.40 -4.35 4.25
CA VAL A 122 5.35 -5.38 4.43
C VAL A 122 4.61 -5.66 3.13
N ALA A 123 4.21 -4.62 2.39
CA ALA A 123 3.52 -4.80 1.12
C ALA A 123 4.37 -5.59 0.11
N ARG A 124 5.68 -5.31 0.00
CA ARG A 124 6.58 -6.04 -0.91
C ARG A 124 6.78 -7.51 -0.52
N MET A 125 6.88 -7.80 0.78
CA MET A 125 6.97 -9.20 1.23
C MET A 125 5.72 -9.99 0.88
N LEU A 126 4.53 -9.38 1.07
CA LEU A 126 3.26 -10.00 0.71
C LEU A 126 3.09 -10.18 -0.80
N THR A 127 3.62 -9.27 -1.63
CA THR A 127 3.60 -9.47 -3.10
C THR A 127 4.50 -10.63 -3.51
N ILE A 128 5.71 -10.74 -2.97
CA ILE A 128 6.62 -11.84 -3.28
C ILE A 128 6.04 -13.19 -2.83
N LYS A 129 5.43 -13.24 -1.64
CA LYS A 129 4.71 -14.44 -1.18
C LYS A 129 3.59 -14.81 -2.15
N ARG A 130 2.85 -13.83 -2.66
CA ARG A 130 1.76 -14.06 -3.61
C ARG A 130 2.27 -14.50 -4.99
N GLU A 131 3.38 -13.96 -5.46
CA GLU A 131 4.06 -14.40 -6.70
C GLU A 131 4.43 -15.89 -6.60
N ARG A 132 5.05 -16.31 -5.50
CA ARG A 132 5.38 -17.73 -5.24
C ARG A 132 4.14 -18.63 -5.18
N GLU A 133 3.05 -18.19 -4.57
CA GLU A 133 1.78 -18.94 -4.57
C GLU A 133 1.20 -19.11 -5.99
N ILE A 134 1.40 -18.13 -6.87
CA ILE A 134 0.94 -18.18 -8.26
C ILE A 134 1.81 -19.15 -9.07
N GLU A 135 3.12 -19.15 -8.87
CA GLU A 135 4.05 -20.11 -9.48
C GLU A 135 3.70 -21.55 -9.10
N GLN A 136 3.24 -21.78 -7.86
CA GLN A 136 2.71 -23.07 -7.39
C GLN A 136 1.33 -23.45 -7.96
N GLY A 137 0.69 -22.57 -8.74
CA GLY A 137 -0.63 -22.80 -9.32
C GLY A 137 -1.80 -22.64 -8.34
N ILE A 138 -1.63 -21.95 -7.21
CA ILE A 138 -2.67 -21.80 -6.20
C ILE A 138 -3.74 -20.79 -6.65
N ASN A 139 -4.96 -21.30 -6.83
CA ASN A 139 -6.15 -20.49 -7.13
C ASN A 139 -6.40 -19.40 -6.06
N LYS A 140 -6.96 -18.25 -6.49
CA LYS A 140 -7.29 -17.11 -5.60
C LYS A 140 -8.16 -17.51 -4.40
N ARG A 141 -9.08 -18.46 -4.58
CA ARG A 141 -9.97 -18.93 -3.50
C ARG A 141 -9.23 -19.74 -2.44
N LEU A 142 -8.30 -20.61 -2.86
CA LEU A 142 -7.49 -21.43 -1.96
C LEU A 142 -6.49 -20.55 -1.19
N SER A 143 -5.82 -19.62 -1.87
CA SER A 143 -4.93 -18.64 -1.23
C SER A 143 -5.63 -17.86 -0.10
N ARG A 144 -6.86 -17.37 -0.33
CA ARG A 144 -7.65 -16.70 0.73
C ARG A 144 -7.96 -17.61 1.91
N LYS A 145 -8.23 -18.90 1.69
CA LYS A 145 -8.48 -19.87 2.78
C LYS A 145 -7.20 -20.09 3.60
N LEU A 146 -6.05 -20.25 2.92
CA LEU A 146 -4.75 -20.41 3.56
C LEU A 146 -4.35 -19.15 4.35
N ASP A 147 -4.52 -17.95 3.76
CA ASP A 147 -4.24 -16.67 4.43
C ASP A 147 -5.13 -16.47 5.67
N LYS A 148 -6.42 -16.81 5.61
CA LYS A 148 -7.29 -16.80 6.79
C LYS A 148 -6.85 -17.78 7.86
N LYS A 149 -6.47 -19.01 7.48
CA LYS A 149 -5.96 -20.03 8.42
C LYS A 149 -4.69 -19.53 9.10
N TRP A 150 -3.75 -18.99 8.33
CA TRP A 150 -2.51 -18.41 8.84
C TRP A 150 -2.77 -17.24 9.79
N LYS A 151 -3.62 -16.27 9.40
CA LYS A 151 -3.95 -15.13 10.27
C LYS A 151 -4.56 -15.54 11.61
N ARG A 152 -5.34 -16.63 11.65
CA ARG A 152 -5.90 -17.19 12.89
C ARG A 152 -4.84 -17.85 13.77
N SER A 153 -3.78 -18.42 13.19
CA SER A 153 -2.71 -19.07 13.93
C SER A 153 -1.62 -18.10 14.43
N ILE A 154 -1.69 -16.80 14.10
CA ILE A 154 -0.69 -15.83 14.56
C ILE A 154 -0.86 -15.59 16.06
N VAL A 155 0.16 -15.95 16.83
CA VAL A 155 0.31 -15.58 18.23
C VAL A 155 0.99 -14.22 18.32
N VAL A 156 0.42 -13.30 19.08
CA VAL A 156 1.00 -11.96 19.29
C VAL A 156 2.28 -12.09 20.13
N ARG A 157 3.39 -11.55 19.61
CA ARG A 157 4.69 -11.52 20.30
C ARG A 157 5.17 -10.07 20.39
N PRO A 158 5.94 -9.70 21.43
CA PRO A 158 6.54 -8.37 21.53
C PRO A 158 7.57 -8.15 20.41
N SER A 159 7.70 -6.90 19.95
CA SER A 159 8.57 -6.58 18.82
C SER A 159 10.05 -6.88 19.14
N PRO A 160 10.85 -7.32 18.15
CA PRO A 160 12.26 -7.67 18.38
C PRO A 160 13.07 -6.50 18.97
N SER A 161 12.76 -5.28 18.54
CA SER A 161 13.40 -4.05 19.04
C SER A 161 13.15 -3.80 20.53
N LEU A 162 12.00 -4.21 21.07
CA LEU A 162 11.72 -4.12 22.50
C LEU A 162 12.47 -5.19 23.28
N LYS A 163 12.49 -6.42 22.76
CA LYS A 163 13.23 -7.53 23.38
C LYS A 163 14.70 -7.18 23.55
N LYS A 164 15.33 -6.67 22.49
CA LYS A 164 16.74 -6.24 22.53
C LYS A 164 17.02 -5.20 23.61
N LYS A 165 16.16 -4.18 23.74
CA LYS A 165 16.31 -3.18 24.81
C LYS A 165 16.17 -3.78 26.21
N GLN A 166 15.18 -4.65 26.41
CA GLN A 166 14.97 -5.32 27.68
C GLN A 166 16.16 -6.23 28.06
N GLU A 167 16.71 -6.96 27.10
CA GLU A 167 17.88 -7.82 27.29
C GLU A 167 19.14 -7.00 27.61
N GLU A 168 19.32 -5.83 26.96
CA GLU A 168 20.42 -4.91 27.25
C GLU A 168 20.31 -4.31 28.65
N ASP A 169 19.12 -3.86 29.04
CA ASP A 169 18.84 -3.32 30.37
C ASP A 169 19.08 -4.36 31.46
N GLN A 170 18.65 -5.61 31.23
CA GLN A 170 18.88 -6.74 32.15
C GLN A 170 20.37 -7.03 32.35
N LYS A 171 21.13 -7.11 31.25
CA LYS A 171 22.61 -7.27 31.31
C LYS A 171 23.27 -6.13 32.07
N ALA A 172 22.81 -4.89 31.88
CA ALA A 172 23.34 -3.73 32.61
C ALA A 172 22.99 -3.76 34.11
N THR A 173 21.83 -4.33 34.49
CA THR A 173 21.49 -4.52 35.91
C THR A 173 22.24 -5.68 36.56
N GLU A 174 22.49 -6.77 35.84
CA GLU A 174 23.23 -7.92 36.35
C GLU A 174 24.70 -7.59 36.60
N THR A 175 25.33 -6.87 35.67
CA THR A 175 26.73 -6.39 35.80
C THR A 175 26.92 -5.38 36.94
N LYS A 176 25.91 -4.57 37.25
CA LYS A 176 25.94 -3.64 38.41
C LYS A 176 25.64 -4.31 39.75
N LYS A 177 25.05 -5.50 39.74
CA LYS A 177 24.70 -6.25 40.95
C LYS A 177 25.80 -7.26 41.33
N SER A 178 26.71 -7.56 40.40
CA SER A 178 27.89 -8.41 40.60
C SER A 178 29.19 -7.62 40.81
N ALA A 179 29.13 -6.29 40.82
CA ALA A 179 30.20 -5.36 41.21
C ALA A 179 29.87 -4.75 42.58
#